data_AF-A0A7L1MHG8-F1
#
_entry.id   AF-A0A7L1MHG8-F1
#
_cell.length_a   1.000
_cell.length_b   1.000
_cell.length_c   1.000
_cell.angle_alpha   90.00
_cell.angle_beta   90.00
_cell.angle_gamma   90.00
#
_symmetry.space_group_name_H-M   'P 1'
#
loop_
_entity.id
_entity.type
_entity.pdbx_description
1 polymer ?
#
loop_
_entity_poly.entity_id
_entity_poly.type
_entity_poly.pdbx_seq_one_letter_code
_entity_poly.pdbx_strand_id
1 'polypeptide(L)'
;LNKTEEKFVLDTLAGCTEYKPILEVVVNAFYVQDGRYCPISDRNLYIVICYLATFQLEEIGLQQFSRIVKSLDTAKMQQFLRFFFNDLYLNTWIKDEWSHFYDSVYVKQNWIDPLLRWQPKVQKLIEKLTDKLSNHTTTVKTSRITQPKEFNLTVPKPRAIPPPSPALLPVLPKRQPVPPSIYKPPKEKKQLEEIKTKNIQRAKIIFSLTLFNLAPFIWFKFLCRIISAVLVLWSQIVACLLFKTMYLEVVWESVLTYYFEELTKQPQDLIDNIPIKLNTAAILREGALYQRKLEEELKRIENLQQGAGDPSEFLEWQKQMRGKDLEEQLAEIECRRLQGKLSYEEAVLAHQNVIQENKKKADLLREEKAELMHLYAEKRLQEQKEMKELVEQVMEGHKNVKQAKAKVQEYKQQIVQQVCEESGELLRQALEEKEDQNRKRYELIQQIRAIESTSSMRHKFIDLTETGGHGLFGEMSIVELRERLALLKEAQKAAEEEKRDQIIYEKQAKEQLILDKLDQISQFRAELGRAAALKQEEKKKSQSGERPMKDERILNLQKKIVEKTMERKKQAGLL
;
A
#
# COMPACT_ATOMS: atom_id res chain seq x y z
N LEU A 1 -36.98 14.63 11.44
CA LEU A 1 -37.06 14.17 10.04
C LEU A 1 -38.54 14.11 9.67
N ASN A 2 -38.91 14.51 8.47
CA ASN A 2 -40.20 14.15 7.89
C ASN A 2 -40.20 12.65 7.57
N LYS A 3 -41.36 11.97 7.59
CA LYS A 3 -41.45 10.50 7.33
C LYS A 3 -40.81 10.08 5.99
N THR A 4 -40.81 10.97 5.00
CA THR A 4 -40.15 10.79 3.70
C THR A 4 -38.62 10.88 3.77
N GLU A 5 -38.08 11.77 4.61
CA GLU A 5 -36.64 11.92 4.86
C GLU A 5 -36.09 10.76 5.68
N GLU A 6 -36.85 10.34 6.70
CA GLU A 6 -36.55 9.17 7.52
C GLU A 6 -36.51 7.90 6.68
N LYS A 7 -37.52 7.69 5.82
CA LYS A 7 -37.48 6.59 4.85
C LYS A 7 -36.28 6.70 3.91
N PHE A 8 -36.02 7.87 3.33
CA PHE A 8 -34.86 8.07 2.44
C PHE A 8 -33.52 7.73 3.11
N VAL A 9 -33.34 8.09 4.40
CA VAL A 9 -32.14 7.71 5.17
C VAL A 9 -32.07 6.20 5.39
N LEU A 10 -33.18 5.53 5.72
CA LEU A 10 -33.23 4.08 5.88
C LEU A 10 -32.96 3.35 4.56
N ASP A 11 -33.61 3.75 3.47
CA ASP A 11 -33.41 3.22 2.11
C ASP A 11 -31.93 3.40 1.67
N THR A 12 -31.33 4.56 1.95
CA THR A 12 -29.90 4.84 1.69
C THR A 12 -28.97 3.94 2.50
N LEU A 13 -29.24 3.75 3.79
CA LEU A 13 -28.42 2.90 4.67
C LEU A 13 -28.53 1.43 4.28
N ALA A 14 -29.73 0.95 3.91
CA ALA A 14 -29.94 -0.39 3.39
C ALA A 14 -29.12 -0.63 2.12
N GLY A 15 -29.19 0.28 1.14
CA GLY A 15 -28.38 0.22 -0.08
C GLY A 15 -26.86 0.28 0.19
N CYS A 16 -26.42 1.06 1.19
CA CYS A 16 -25.02 1.06 1.62
C CYS A 16 -24.58 -0.29 2.24
N THR A 17 -25.49 -1.08 2.81
CA THR A 17 -25.19 -2.43 3.31
C THR A 17 -25.27 -3.50 2.21
N GLU A 18 -26.19 -3.38 1.26
CA GLU A 18 -26.34 -4.29 0.11
C GLU A 18 -25.15 -4.20 -0.84
N TYR A 19 -24.84 -3.01 -1.33
CA TYR A 19 -23.75 -2.78 -2.29
C TYR A 19 -22.37 -2.60 -1.61
N LYS A 20 -22.27 -2.94 -0.32
CA LYS A 20 -21.07 -2.73 0.51
C LYS A 20 -19.76 -3.20 -0.12
N PRO A 21 -19.64 -4.37 -0.77
CA PRO A 21 -18.38 -4.79 -1.39
C PRO A 21 -17.90 -3.82 -2.48
N ILE A 22 -18.81 -3.36 -3.34
CA ILE A 22 -18.56 -2.43 -4.46
C ILE A 22 -18.06 -1.08 -3.94
N LEU A 23 -18.67 -0.60 -2.85
CA LEU A 23 -18.35 0.66 -2.19
C LEU A 23 -17.02 0.58 -1.43
N GLU A 24 -16.76 -0.54 -0.74
CA GLU A 24 -15.48 -0.74 -0.05
C GLU A 24 -14.30 -0.82 -1.01
N VAL A 25 -14.45 -1.38 -2.21
CA VAL A 25 -13.40 -1.35 -3.27
C VAL A 25 -12.92 0.09 -3.53
N VAL A 26 -13.85 1.01 -3.83
CA VAL A 26 -13.52 2.43 -4.12
C VAL A 26 -12.95 3.14 -2.89
N VAL A 27 -13.58 2.98 -1.72
CA VAL A 27 -13.17 3.70 -0.51
C VAL A 27 -11.83 3.18 0.02
N ASN A 28 -11.53 1.88 -0.07
CA ASN A 28 -10.23 1.33 0.31
C ASN A 28 -9.12 1.85 -0.60
N ALA A 29 -9.34 1.89 -1.93
CA ALA A 29 -8.38 2.45 -2.86
C ALA A 29 -8.15 3.96 -2.66
N PHE A 30 -9.20 4.73 -2.30
CA PHE A 30 -9.05 6.13 -1.90
C PHE A 30 -8.06 6.27 -0.75
N TYR A 31 -8.24 5.54 0.36
CA TYR A 31 -7.32 5.62 1.51
C TYR A 31 -5.88 5.21 1.18
N VAL A 32 -5.66 4.31 0.20
CA VAL A 32 -4.32 3.90 -0.26
C VAL A 32 -3.64 4.96 -1.15
N GLN A 33 -4.40 5.68 -1.96
CA GLN A 33 -3.89 6.67 -2.92
C GLN A 33 -3.91 8.09 -2.33
N ASP A 34 -5.03 8.81 -2.46
CA ASP A 34 -5.18 10.23 -2.07
C ASP A 34 -5.51 10.42 -0.58
N GLY A 35 -6.23 9.48 0.03
CA GLY A 35 -6.87 9.59 1.34
C GLY A 35 -5.98 9.27 2.55
N ARG A 36 -4.65 9.15 2.38
CA ARG A 36 -3.71 8.66 3.43
C ARG A 36 -3.71 9.44 4.74
N TYR A 37 -4.16 10.70 4.72
CA TYR A 37 -4.25 11.58 5.89
C TYR A 37 -5.70 11.83 6.35
N CYS A 38 -6.68 11.17 5.73
CA CYS A 38 -8.07 11.19 6.20
C CYS A 38 -8.20 10.26 7.42
N PRO A 39 -8.99 10.62 8.45
CA PRO A 39 -9.20 9.76 9.60
C PRO A 39 -10.12 8.58 9.23
N ILE A 40 -9.95 7.44 9.89
CA ILE A 40 -10.71 6.21 9.65
C ILE A 40 -12.18 6.35 10.09
N SER A 41 -12.48 7.28 11.01
CA SER A 41 -13.85 7.66 11.39
C SER A 41 -14.74 8.00 10.19
N ASP A 42 -14.15 8.59 9.16
CA ASP A 42 -14.87 9.15 8.03
C ASP A 42 -15.12 8.10 6.93
N ARG A 43 -14.63 6.86 7.10
CA ARG A 43 -14.81 5.75 6.14
C ARG A 43 -16.27 5.51 5.81
N ASN A 44 -17.15 5.56 6.82
CA ASN A 44 -18.59 5.40 6.64
C ASN A 44 -19.22 6.57 5.85
N LEU A 45 -18.72 7.79 6.06
CA LEU A 45 -19.16 8.98 5.31
C LEU A 45 -18.77 8.85 3.83
N TYR A 46 -17.55 8.40 3.53
CA TYR A 46 -17.12 8.14 2.15
C TYR A 46 -17.90 7.00 1.49
N ILE A 47 -18.26 5.94 2.22
CA ILE A 47 -19.14 4.86 1.71
C ILE A 47 -20.51 5.40 1.33
N VAL A 48 -21.15 6.20 2.20
CA VAL A 48 -22.46 6.82 1.92
C VAL A 48 -22.39 7.79 0.74
N ILE A 49 -21.35 8.63 0.66
CA ILE A 49 -21.18 9.57 -0.47
C ILE A 49 -20.85 8.83 -1.77
N CYS A 50 -20.14 7.69 -1.73
CA CYS A 50 -19.94 6.81 -2.87
C CYS A 50 -21.28 6.23 -3.35
N TYR A 51 -22.07 5.63 -2.46
CA TYR A 51 -23.40 5.08 -2.79
C TYR A 51 -24.34 6.15 -3.39
N LEU A 52 -24.35 7.34 -2.80
CA LEU A 52 -25.15 8.47 -3.28
C LEU A 52 -24.67 8.99 -4.65
N ALA A 53 -23.40 8.79 -4.99
CA ALA A 53 -22.83 9.17 -6.29
C ALA A 53 -23.00 8.08 -7.36
N THR A 54 -23.03 6.79 -7.00
CA THR A 54 -23.15 5.66 -7.93
C THR A 54 -24.59 5.32 -8.29
N PHE A 55 -25.46 5.14 -7.29
CA PHE A 55 -26.80 4.58 -7.48
C PHE A 55 -27.89 5.65 -7.46
N GLN A 56 -27.77 6.63 -6.56
CA GLN A 56 -28.82 7.61 -6.29
C GLN A 56 -28.63 8.95 -7.02
N LEU A 57 -27.53 9.17 -7.75
CA LEU A 57 -27.22 10.47 -8.36
C LEU A 57 -28.19 10.87 -9.49
N GLU A 58 -28.76 9.90 -10.19
CA GLU A 58 -29.79 10.11 -11.22
C GLU A 58 -31.18 10.36 -10.60
N GLU A 59 -31.52 9.68 -9.50
CA GLU A 59 -32.81 9.83 -8.80
C GLU A 59 -32.89 11.12 -7.96
N ILE A 60 -31.86 11.41 -7.16
CA ILE A 60 -31.75 12.61 -6.32
C ILE A 60 -31.44 13.87 -7.14
N GLY A 61 -30.65 13.69 -8.21
CA GLY A 61 -30.17 14.77 -9.07
C GLY A 61 -29.05 15.62 -8.44
N LEU A 62 -28.18 16.14 -9.32
CA LEU A 62 -26.99 16.93 -8.95
C LEU A 62 -27.27 18.10 -7.99
N GLN A 63 -28.44 18.74 -8.05
CA GLN A 63 -28.74 19.90 -7.18
C GLN A 63 -28.86 19.52 -5.70
N GLN A 64 -29.54 18.40 -5.40
CA GLN A 64 -29.71 17.94 -4.03
C GLN A 64 -28.45 17.19 -3.54
N PHE A 65 -27.80 16.41 -4.41
CA PHE A 65 -26.45 15.88 -4.15
C PHE A 65 -25.45 17.00 -3.81
N SER A 66 -25.48 18.12 -4.56
CA SER A 66 -24.60 19.27 -4.31
C SER A 66 -24.88 19.97 -2.98
N ARG A 67 -26.10 19.90 -2.44
CA ARG A 67 -26.41 20.40 -1.08
C ARG A 67 -25.78 19.49 -0.02
N ILE A 68 -26.00 18.18 -0.13
CA ILE A 68 -25.44 17.17 0.79
C ILE A 68 -23.91 17.31 0.84
N VAL A 69 -23.24 17.35 -0.32
CA VAL A 69 -21.79 17.51 -0.42
C VAL A 69 -21.29 18.84 0.18
N LYS A 70 -22.06 19.94 0.07
CA LYS A 70 -21.69 21.25 0.65
C LYS A 70 -22.00 21.38 2.14
N SER A 71 -22.87 20.54 2.70
CA SER A 71 -23.10 20.47 4.15
C SER A 71 -22.06 19.62 4.89
N LEU A 72 -21.17 18.94 4.15
CA LEU A 72 -20.04 18.18 4.69
C LEU A 72 -18.73 18.97 4.52
N ASP A 73 -17.65 18.46 5.12
CA ASP A 73 -16.32 19.08 5.05
C ASP A 73 -15.87 19.26 3.59
N THR A 74 -15.70 20.52 3.19
CA THR A 74 -15.44 20.90 1.80
C THR A 74 -14.09 20.43 1.29
N ALA A 75 -13.08 20.28 2.15
CA ALA A 75 -11.77 19.78 1.77
C ALA A 75 -11.80 18.24 1.58
N LYS A 76 -12.42 17.52 2.52
CA LYS A 76 -12.59 16.05 2.43
C LYS A 76 -13.42 15.65 1.20
N MET A 77 -14.50 16.38 0.93
CA MET A 77 -15.34 16.14 -0.24
C MET A 77 -14.67 16.53 -1.56
N GLN A 78 -13.88 17.60 -1.60
CA GLN A 78 -13.11 17.98 -2.78
C GLN A 78 -12.07 16.90 -3.13
N GLN A 79 -11.37 16.35 -2.13
CA GLN A 79 -10.41 15.26 -2.33
C GLN A 79 -11.09 13.97 -2.80
N PHE A 80 -12.14 13.52 -2.09
CA PHE A 80 -12.81 12.26 -2.42
C PHE A 80 -13.50 12.29 -3.79
N LEU A 81 -14.21 13.37 -4.14
CA LEU A 81 -14.87 13.47 -5.44
C LEU A 81 -13.88 13.63 -6.59
N ARG A 82 -12.73 14.30 -6.38
CA ARG A 82 -11.65 14.37 -7.38
C ARG A 82 -11.00 13.01 -7.63
N PHE A 83 -10.84 12.19 -6.60
CA PHE A 83 -10.39 10.81 -6.75
C PHE A 83 -11.43 9.96 -7.49
N PHE A 84 -12.69 10.00 -7.05
CA PHE A 84 -13.72 9.09 -7.55
C PHE A 84 -14.19 9.41 -8.98
N PHE A 85 -14.37 10.69 -9.33
CA PHE A 85 -14.76 11.12 -10.70
C PHE A 85 -13.55 11.35 -11.62
N ASN A 86 -12.50 10.55 -11.48
CA ASN A 86 -11.36 10.52 -12.40
C ASN A 86 -11.62 9.51 -13.53
N ASP A 87 -11.72 9.99 -14.77
CA ASP A 87 -12.00 9.17 -15.96
C ASP A 87 -11.06 7.98 -16.12
N LEU A 88 -9.77 8.15 -15.76
CA LEU A 88 -8.78 7.10 -15.87
C LEU A 88 -9.09 5.95 -14.90
N TYR A 89 -9.49 6.27 -13.67
CA TYR A 89 -9.82 5.28 -12.65
C TYR A 89 -11.17 4.61 -12.93
N LEU A 90 -12.17 5.39 -13.36
CA LEU A 90 -13.50 4.87 -13.72
C LEU A 90 -13.44 3.91 -14.91
N ASN A 91 -12.67 4.20 -15.96
CA ASN A 91 -12.60 3.35 -17.16
C ASN A 91 -11.64 2.15 -17.04
N THR A 92 -10.72 2.16 -16.07
CA THR A 92 -9.78 1.06 -15.82
C THR A 92 -10.15 0.34 -14.52
N TRP A 93 -9.36 0.51 -13.47
CA TRP A 93 -9.34 -0.37 -12.31
C TRP A 93 -10.68 -0.43 -11.55
N ILE A 94 -11.47 0.66 -11.48
CA ILE A 94 -12.79 0.64 -10.80
C ILE A 94 -13.75 -0.26 -11.57
N LYS A 95 -13.84 -0.09 -12.90
CA LYS A 95 -14.67 -0.94 -13.76
C LYS A 95 -14.23 -2.41 -13.67
N ASP A 96 -12.92 -2.67 -13.68
CA ASP A 96 -12.38 -4.02 -13.74
C ASP A 96 -12.58 -4.77 -12.40
N GLU A 97 -12.33 -4.12 -11.24
CA GLU A 97 -12.65 -4.67 -9.92
C GLU A 97 -14.16 -4.87 -9.72
N TRP A 98 -15.00 -3.93 -10.16
CA TRP A 98 -16.46 -4.11 -10.13
C TRP A 98 -16.91 -5.26 -11.06
N SER A 99 -16.16 -5.53 -12.14
CA SER A 99 -16.36 -6.67 -13.03
C SER A 99 -15.98 -8.03 -12.42
N HIS A 100 -15.39 -8.06 -11.22
CA HIS A 100 -15.23 -9.30 -10.44
C HIS A 100 -16.48 -9.68 -9.64
N PHE A 101 -17.39 -8.73 -9.40
CA PHE A 101 -18.63 -8.95 -8.64
C PHE A 101 -19.88 -9.06 -9.54
N TYR A 102 -19.88 -8.40 -10.70
CA TYR A 102 -21.01 -8.33 -11.64
C TYR A 102 -20.53 -8.36 -13.09
N ASP A 103 -21.40 -8.74 -14.04
CA ASP A 103 -21.04 -8.81 -15.46
C ASP A 103 -20.49 -7.47 -16.00
N SER A 104 -19.32 -7.50 -16.66
CA SER A 104 -18.64 -6.28 -17.10
C SER A 104 -19.47 -5.39 -18.04
N VAL A 105 -20.39 -5.99 -18.82
CA VAL A 105 -21.37 -5.26 -19.65
C VAL A 105 -22.37 -4.49 -18.78
N TYR A 106 -22.91 -5.14 -17.74
CA TYR A 106 -23.85 -4.54 -16.78
C TYR A 106 -23.16 -3.43 -15.96
N VAL A 107 -21.97 -3.70 -15.43
CA VAL A 107 -21.12 -2.74 -14.70
C VAL A 107 -20.88 -1.49 -15.54
N LYS A 108 -20.52 -1.67 -16.82
CA LYS A 108 -20.27 -0.55 -17.72
C LYS A 108 -21.54 0.27 -17.96
N GLN A 109 -22.62 -0.37 -18.43
CA GLN A 109 -23.84 0.31 -18.87
C GLN A 109 -24.59 0.99 -17.73
N ASN A 110 -24.66 0.36 -16.55
CA ASN A 110 -25.51 0.84 -15.45
C ASN A 110 -24.78 1.70 -14.42
N TRP A 111 -23.44 1.60 -14.30
CA TRP A 111 -22.68 2.35 -13.29
C TRP A 111 -21.62 3.26 -13.91
N ILE A 112 -20.73 2.75 -14.77
CA ILE A 112 -19.62 3.53 -15.32
C ILE A 112 -20.09 4.60 -16.32
N ASP A 113 -20.91 4.21 -17.30
CA ASP A 113 -21.39 5.15 -18.34
C ASP A 113 -22.25 6.28 -17.72
N PRO A 114 -23.13 6.05 -16.71
CA PRO A 114 -23.78 7.12 -15.95
C PRO A 114 -22.83 8.00 -15.12
N LEU A 115 -21.82 7.43 -14.44
CA LEU A 115 -20.82 8.21 -13.70
C LEU A 115 -20.05 9.17 -14.63
N LEU A 116 -19.64 8.68 -15.80
CA LEU A 116 -18.97 9.50 -16.84
C LEU A 116 -19.92 10.58 -17.42
N ARG A 117 -21.22 10.28 -17.57
CA ARG A 117 -22.26 11.24 -17.97
C ARG A 117 -22.51 12.34 -16.93
N TRP A 118 -22.22 12.07 -15.64
CA TRP A 118 -22.30 13.07 -14.56
C TRP A 118 -20.96 13.78 -14.28
N GLN A 119 -19.82 13.16 -14.60
CA GLN A 119 -18.47 13.70 -14.41
C GLN A 119 -18.32 15.19 -14.77
N PRO A 120 -18.72 15.70 -15.96
CA PRO A 120 -18.44 17.09 -16.34
C PRO A 120 -19.33 18.11 -15.61
N LYS A 121 -20.34 17.63 -14.88
CA LYS A 121 -21.19 18.41 -13.98
C LYS A 121 -20.67 18.35 -12.54
N VAL A 122 -20.07 17.23 -12.13
CA VAL A 122 -19.40 17.06 -10.83
C VAL A 122 -18.04 17.76 -10.80
N GLN A 123 -17.29 17.81 -11.91
CA GLN A 123 -16.09 18.65 -12.02
C GLN A 123 -16.40 20.13 -11.73
N LYS A 124 -17.49 20.66 -12.28
CA LYS A 124 -18.00 22.03 -11.99
C LYS A 124 -18.51 22.23 -10.55
N LEU A 125 -18.54 21.18 -9.74
CA LEU A 125 -18.76 21.22 -8.29
C LEU A 125 -17.40 21.14 -7.56
N ILE A 126 -16.50 20.25 -7.97
CA ILE A 126 -15.12 20.12 -7.44
C ILE A 126 -14.35 21.43 -7.62
N GLU A 127 -14.45 22.08 -8.78
CA GLU A 127 -13.95 23.44 -9.04
C GLU A 127 -14.44 24.41 -7.96
N LYS A 128 -15.76 24.51 -7.75
CA LYS A 128 -16.36 25.42 -6.77
C LYS A 128 -16.01 25.11 -5.32
N LEU A 129 -15.74 23.85 -4.98
CA LEU A 129 -15.16 23.49 -3.67
C LEU A 129 -13.68 23.91 -3.57
N THR A 130 -12.94 23.79 -4.66
CA THR A 130 -11.53 24.22 -4.75
C THR A 130 -11.42 25.74 -4.66
N ASP A 131 -12.33 26.48 -5.29
CA ASP A 131 -12.43 27.94 -5.20
C ASP A 131 -12.81 28.41 -3.78
N LYS A 132 -13.73 27.73 -3.10
CA LYS A 132 -14.02 27.99 -1.67
C LYS A 132 -12.77 27.80 -0.81
N LEU A 133 -12.04 26.70 -1.04
CA LEU A 133 -10.83 26.37 -0.28
C LEU A 133 -9.69 27.36 -0.54
N SER A 134 -9.49 27.80 -1.79
CA SER A 134 -8.48 28.80 -2.15
C SER A 134 -8.81 30.19 -1.59
N ASN A 135 -10.07 30.63 -1.69
CA ASN A 135 -10.50 31.95 -1.20
C ASN A 135 -10.43 32.09 0.34
N HIS A 136 -10.63 31.00 1.10
CA HIS A 136 -10.34 31.02 2.55
C HIS A 136 -8.85 31.24 2.87
N THR A 137 -7.94 31.02 1.92
CA THR A 137 -6.49 31.20 2.10
C THR A 137 -6.02 32.63 1.78
N THR A 138 -6.84 33.45 1.10
CA THR A 138 -6.45 34.75 0.53
C THR A 138 -7.10 35.98 1.18
N THR A 139 -7.66 35.87 2.38
CA THR A 139 -8.19 37.02 3.15
C THR A 139 -7.14 37.78 3.98
N VAL A 140 -5.87 37.77 3.55
CA VAL A 140 -4.85 38.73 4.01
C VAL A 140 -4.73 39.85 2.98
N LYS A 141 -5.01 41.10 3.38
CA LYS A 141 -4.81 42.29 2.55
C LYS A 141 -3.32 42.61 2.39
N THR A 142 -2.62 41.89 1.50
CA THR A 142 -1.24 42.24 1.11
C THR A 142 -1.24 43.49 0.24
N SER A 143 -0.58 44.54 0.72
CA SER A 143 -0.22 45.71 -0.09
C SER A 143 0.68 45.29 -1.25
N ARG A 144 0.58 45.99 -2.38
CA ARG A 144 1.27 45.65 -3.65
C ARG A 144 2.77 45.45 -3.42
N ILE A 145 3.25 44.22 -3.57
CA ILE A 145 4.69 43.90 -3.62
C ILE A 145 5.22 44.19 -5.02
N THR A 146 6.32 44.93 -5.09
CA THR A 146 6.99 45.30 -6.35
C THR A 146 7.60 44.08 -7.03
N GLN A 147 7.25 43.83 -8.29
CA GLN A 147 7.91 42.81 -9.11
C GLN A 147 9.31 43.31 -9.54
N PRO A 148 10.39 42.52 -9.35
CA PRO A 148 11.69 42.83 -9.93
C PRO A 148 11.61 42.79 -11.46
N LYS A 149 12.05 43.86 -12.13
CA LYS A 149 12.14 43.91 -13.59
C LYS A 149 13.57 43.59 -14.02
N GLU A 150 13.75 42.52 -14.79
CA GLU A 150 15.06 42.12 -15.31
C GLU A 150 15.69 43.22 -16.17
N PHE A 151 17.02 43.36 -16.07
CA PHE A 151 17.78 44.44 -16.69
C PHE A 151 18.55 43.94 -17.91
N ASN A 152 18.22 44.48 -19.09
CA ASN A 152 18.79 44.08 -20.37
C ASN A 152 20.25 44.53 -20.51
N LEU A 153 21.20 43.69 -20.06
CA LEU A 153 22.63 44.04 -20.03
C LEU A 153 23.28 44.18 -21.42
N THR A 154 22.76 43.50 -22.44
CA THR A 154 23.34 43.51 -23.81
C THR A 154 22.28 43.55 -24.91
N VAL A 155 21.62 44.70 -25.08
CA VAL A 155 21.05 45.10 -26.38
C VAL A 155 21.78 46.38 -26.81
N PRO A 156 22.53 46.39 -27.93
CA PRO A 156 23.34 47.54 -28.31
C PRO A 156 22.46 48.73 -28.68
N LYS A 157 22.77 49.92 -28.13
CA LYS A 157 22.10 51.16 -28.52
C LYS A 157 22.25 51.40 -30.03
N PRO A 158 21.18 51.80 -30.75
CA PRO A 158 21.31 52.24 -32.13
C PRO A 158 22.24 53.47 -32.20
N ARG A 159 23.12 53.50 -33.19
CA ARG A 159 24.00 54.66 -33.43
C ARG A 159 23.17 55.84 -33.90
N ALA A 160 23.48 57.03 -33.38
CA ALA A 160 22.94 58.28 -33.88
C ALA A 160 23.40 58.52 -35.34
N ILE A 161 22.54 59.17 -36.12
CA ILE A 161 22.83 59.58 -37.50
C ILE A 161 23.89 60.70 -37.46
N PRO A 162 24.96 60.65 -38.28
CA PRO A 162 25.96 61.70 -38.32
C PRO A 162 25.43 63.00 -38.96
N PRO A 163 25.84 64.18 -38.48
CA PRO A 163 25.56 65.46 -39.13
C PRO A 163 26.29 65.58 -40.49
N PRO A 164 25.86 66.48 -41.39
CA PRO A 164 26.38 66.58 -42.74
C PRO A 164 27.85 67.05 -42.81
N SER A 165 28.56 66.52 -43.80
CA SER A 165 29.94 66.89 -44.17
C SER A 165 29.99 68.27 -44.83
N PRO A 166 31.08 69.04 -44.63
CA PRO A 166 32.00 69.24 -45.75
C PRO A 166 33.51 69.24 -45.37
N ALA A 167 34.35 69.31 -46.41
CA ALA A 167 35.79 69.63 -46.42
C ALA A 167 36.83 68.55 -45.99
N LEU A 168 37.27 67.77 -46.99
CA LEU A 168 38.67 67.46 -47.34
C LEU A 168 39.76 67.42 -46.23
N LEU A 169 40.30 66.22 -45.95
CA LEU A 169 41.72 65.99 -45.59
C LEU A 169 42.21 64.59 -46.12
N PRO A 170 43.54 64.32 -46.22
CA PRO A 170 44.08 63.40 -47.23
C PRO A 170 44.02 61.89 -46.97
N VAL A 171 44.15 61.12 -48.06
CA VAL A 171 44.20 59.65 -48.07
C VAL A 171 45.59 59.13 -47.70
N LEU A 172 45.67 58.23 -46.71
CA LEU A 172 46.87 57.46 -46.37
C LEU A 172 46.88 56.09 -47.09
N PRO A 173 48.05 55.55 -47.47
CA PRO A 173 48.17 54.28 -48.18
C PRO A 173 47.82 53.06 -47.31
N LYS A 174 47.32 52.00 -47.96
CA LYS A 174 46.93 50.73 -47.29
C LYS A 174 48.15 49.95 -46.80
N ARG A 175 48.03 49.34 -45.62
CA ARG A 175 49.06 48.44 -45.04
C ARG A 175 49.05 47.07 -45.72
N GLN A 176 50.20 46.39 -45.71
CA GLN A 176 50.37 45.02 -46.22
C GLN A 176 49.62 43.97 -45.38
N PRO A 177 49.26 42.80 -45.96
CA PRO A 177 48.55 41.74 -45.25
C PRO A 177 49.43 41.04 -44.20
N VAL A 178 48.79 40.54 -43.14
CA VAL A 178 49.44 39.85 -42.01
C VAL A 178 49.92 38.44 -42.44
N PRO A 179 51.14 38.01 -42.07
CA PRO A 179 51.66 36.70 -42.47
C PRO A 179 50.85 35.52 -41.89
N PRO A 180 50.73 34.39 -42.64
CA PRO A 180 49.85 33.28 -42.30
C PRO A 180 50.30 32.43 -41.09
N SER A 181 51.45 32.74 -40.48
CA SER A 181 51.91 32.10 -39.25
C SER A 181 50.97 32.35 -38.06
N ILE A 182 50.27 33.49 -38.03
CA ILE A 182 49.43 33.92 -36.91
C ILE A 182 48.17 33.06 -36.70
N TYR A 183 47.76 32.29 -37.73
CA TYR A 183 46.59 31.41 -37.69
C TYR A 183 46.90 29.97 -37.25
N LYS A 184 48.16 29.63 -36.95
CA LYS A 184 48.54 28.30 -36.46
C LYS A 184 48.45 28.24 -34.93
N PRO A 185 47.67 27.34 -34.32
CA PRO A 185 47.54 27.26 -32.87
C PRO A 185 48.87 26.84 -32.20
N PRO A 186 49.22 27.39 -31.03
CA PRO A 186 50.47 27.07 -30.33
C PRO A 186 50.50 25.62 -29.86
N LYS A 187 51.72 25.05 -29.73
CA LYS A 187 51.96 23.64 -29.36
C LYS A 187 51.29 23.24 -28.04
N GLU A 188 51.24 24.16 -27.08
CA GLU A 188 50.57 24.01 -25.78
C GLU A 188 49.09 23.58 -25.91
N LYS A 189 48.36 24.08 -26.91
CA LYS A 189 46.93 23.69 -27.09
C LYS A 189 46.79 22.21 -27.41
N LYS A 190 47.68 21.66 -28.25
CA LYS A 190 47.70 20.22 -28.55
C LYS A 190 48.07 19.39 -27.32
N GLN A 191 49.02 19.86 -26.51
CA GLN A 191 49.38 19.19 -25.25
C GLN A 191 48.23 19.22 -24.23
N LEU A 192 47.50 20.34 -24.13
CA LEU A 192 46.28 20.46 -23.30
C LEU A 192 45.16 19.52 -23.77
N GLU A 193 44.98 19.36 -25.08
CA GLU A 193 44.04 18.38 -25.65
C GLU A 193 44.46 16.93 -25.33
N GLU A 194 45.76 16.62 -25.43
CA GLU A 194 46.31 15.30 -25.08
C GLU A 194 46.21 14.99 -23.57
N ILE A 195 46.38 15.99 -22.71
CA ILE A 195 46.17 15.86 -21.26
C ILE A 195 44.67 15.67 -20.97
N LYS A 196 43.78 16.39 -21.65
CA LYS A 196 42.32 16.20 -21.53
C LYS A 196 41.90 14.79 -21.93
N THR A 197 42.36 14.25 -23.06
CA THR A 197 41.98 12.88 -23.48
C THR A 197 42.49 11.82 -22.52
N LYS A 198 43.74 11.93 -22.05
CA LYS A 198 44.32 11.04 -21.02
C LYS A 198 43.56 11.13 -19.69
N ASN A 199 43.14 12.32 -19.27
CA ASN A 199 42.32 12.48 -18.06
C ASN A 199 40.89 11.93 -18.23
N ILE A 200 40.28 12.06 -19.41
CA ILE A 200 38.97 11.45 -19.74
C ILE A 200 39.06 9.92 -19.72
N GLN A 201 40.14 9.33 -20.25
CA GLN A 201 40.38 7.89 -20.17
C GLN A 201 40.57 7.42 -18.72
N ARG A 202 41.39 8.12 -17.93
CA ARG A 202 41.56 7.84 -16.50
C ARG A 202 40.24 7.94 -15.73
N ALA A 203 39.44 8.97 -15.98
CA ALA A 203 38.12 9.14 -15.36
C ALA A 203 37.17 7.98 -15.70
N LYS A 204 37.16 7.49 -16.96
CA LYS A 204 36.36 6.31 -17.35
C LYS A 204 36.82 5.02 -16.65
N ILE A 205 38.13 4.82 -16.48
CA ILE A 205 38.70 3.66 -15.78
C ILE A 205 38.41 3.72 -14.27
N ILE A 206 38.51 4.89 -13.65
CA ILE A 206 38.14 5.10 -12.24
C ILE A 206 36.62 4.87 -12.08
N PHE A 207 35.79 5.37 -13.02
CA PHE A 207 34.36 5.17 -12.97
C PHE A 207 33.97 3.68 -13.08
N SER A 208 34.55 2.90 -14.00
CA SER A 208 34.27 1.46 -14.08
C SER A 208 34.74 0.68 -12.84
N LEU A 209 35.92 0.99 -12.31
CA LEU A 209 36.41 0.41 -11.05
C LEU A 209 35.51 0.76 -9.86
N THR A 210 35.05 2.00 -9.74
CA THR A 210 34.11 2.39 -8.66
C THR A 210 32.74 1.76 -8.83
N LEU A 211 32.21 1.63 -10.06
CA LEU A 211 30.95 0.93 -10.30
C LEU A 211 31.03 -0.53 -9.84
N PHE A 212 32.08 -1.25 -10.25
CA PHE A 212 32.22 -2.68 -9.97
C PHE A 212 32.35 -2.98 -8.46
N ASN A 213 33.04 -2.11 -7.71
CA ASN A 213 33.24 -2.28 -6.26
C ASN A 213 32.10 -1.73 -5.41
N LEU A 214 31.41 -0.65 -5.83
CA LEU A 214 30.34 -0.02 -5.03
C LEU A 214 28.93 -0.52 -5.37
N ALA A 215 28.68 -1.08 -6.56
CA ALA A 215 27.38 -1.64 -6.93
C ALA A 215 26.82 -2.64 -5.89
N PRO A 216 27.55 -3.67 -5.43
CA PRO A 216 27.01 -4.60 -4.42
C PRO A 216 26.74 -3.90 -3.08
N PHE A 217 27.55 -2.91 -2.69
CA PHE A 217 27.37 -2.19 -1.42
C PHE A 217 26.16 -1.23 -1.47
N ILE A 218 25.94 -0.56 -2.60
CA ILE A 218 24.75 0.27 -2.85
C ILE A 218 23.49 -0.59 -2.91
N TRP A 219 23.55 -1.72 -3.61
CA TRP A 219 22.44 -2.68 -3.71
C TRP A 219 22.07 -3.24 -2.33
N PHE A 220 23.05 -3.67 -1.54
CA PHE A 220 22.85 -4.14 -0.17
C PHE A 220 22.22 -3.04 0.72
N LYS A 221 22.71 -1.80 0.64
CA LYS A 221 22.19 -0.66 1.42
C LYS A 221 20.77 -0.24 1.00
N PHE A 222 20.40 -0.45 -0.26
CA PHE A 222 19.04 -0.29 -0.77
C PHE A 222 18.12 -1.42 -0.30
N LEU A 223 18.59 -2.67 -0.38
CA LEU A 223 17.85 -3.86 0.09
C LEU A 223 17.60 -3.80 1.61
N CYS A 224 18.59 -3.41 2.42
CA CYS A 224 18.41 -3.17 3.85
C CYS A 224 17.39 -2.08 4.15
N ARG A 225 17.32 -1.02 3.32
CA ARG A 225 16.28 0.02 3.46
C ARG A 225 14.89 -0.56 3.18
N ILE A 226 14.71 -1.33 2.11
CA ILE A 226 13.44 -2.01 1.79
C ILE A 226 13.06 -2.96 2.94
N ILE A 227 13.97 -3.82 3.39
CA ILE A 227 13.73 -4.76 4.49
C ILE A 227 13.35 -4.01 5.78
N SER A 228 14.01 -2.90 6.11
CA SER A 228 13.66 -2.08 7.28
C SER A 228 12.27 -1.44 7.16
N ALA A 229 11.89 -0.96 5.97
CA ALA A 229 10.55 -0.41 5.73
C ALA A 229 9.46 -1.51 5.80
N VAL A 230 9.72 -2.70 5.26
CA VAL A 230 8.83 -3.86 5.36
C VAL A 230 8.69 -4.33 6.81
N LEU A 231 9.77 -4.34 7.59
CA LEU A 231 9.74 -4.68 9.03
C LEU A 231 8.98 -3.64 9.86
N VAL A 232 9.10 -2.34 9.56
CA VAL A 232 8.31 -1.29 10.21
C VAL A 232 6.83 -1.42 9.86
N LEU A 233 6.50 -1.67 8.59
CA LEU A 233 5.11 -1.93 8.16
C LEU A 233 4.55 -3.20 8.81
N TRP A 234 5.31 -4.30 8.88
CA TRP A 234 4.94 -5.51 9.61
C TRP A 234 4.74 -5.24 11.10
N SER A 235 5.63 -4.47 11.73
CA SER A 235 5.49 -4.07 13.14
C SER A 235 4.21 -3.25 13.37
N GLN A 236 3.86 -2.34 12.45
CA GLN A 236 2.64 -1.54 12.53
C GLN A 236 1.38 -2.39 12.26
N ILE A 237 1.43 -3.33 11.31
CA ILE A 237 0.32 -4.26 11.04
C ILE A 237 0.10 -5.21 12.22
N VAL A 238 1.16 -5.78 12.79
CA VAL A 238 1.10 -6.64 13.98
C VAL A 238 0.64 -5.85 15.21
N ALA A 239 1.10 -4.62 15.41
CA ALA A 239 0.59 -3.75 16.48
C ALA A 239 -0.90 -3.42 16.30
N CYS A 240 -1.36 -3.11 15.08
CA CYS A 240 -2.78 -2.92 14.77
C CYS A 240 -3.61 -4.19 14.96
N LEU A 241 -3.07 -5.38 14.68
CA LEU A 241 -3.72 -6.66 14.95
C LEU A 241 -3.84 -6.91 16.45
N LEU A 242 -2.74 -6.77 17.22
CA LEU A 242 -2.71 -6.96 18.67
C LEU A 242 -3.59 -5.95 19.42
N PHE A 243 -3.62 -4.69 18.99
CA PHE A 243 -4.51 -3.69 19.58
C PHE A 243 -5.99 -3.99 19.26
N LYS A 244 -6.26 -4.63 18.11
CA LYS A 244 -7.60 -5.05 17.71
C LYS A 244 -8.05 -6.35 18.38
N THR A 245 -7.17 -7.30 18.69
CA THR A 245 -7.53 -8.47 19.52
C THR A 245 -7.80 -8.03 20.96
N MET A 246 -6.92 -7.21 21.56
CA MET A 246 -7.07 -6.76 22.96
C MET A 246 -8.37 -5.99 23.22
N TYR A 247 -8.86 -5.20 22.26
CA TYR A 247 -10.15 -4.51 22.37
C TYR A 247 -11.37 -5.33 21.94
N LEU A 248 -11.18 -6.45 21.24
CA LEU A 248 -12.28 -7.37 20.96
C LEU A 248 -12.45 -8.38 22.09
N GLU A 249 -11.40 -9.06 22.54
CA GLU A 249 -11.49 -10.22 23.45
C GLU A 249 -12.25 -9.89 24.75
N VAL A 250 -11.93 -8.78 25.44
CA VAL A 250 -12.61 -8.40 26.71
C VAL A 250 -14.12 -8.13 26.52
N VAL A 251 -14.51 -7.54 25.38
CA VAL A 251 -15.92 -7.27 25.05
C VAL A 251 -16.61 -8.54 24.52
N TRP A 252 -15.92 -9.33 23.71
CA TRP A 252 -16.43 -10.56 23.12
C TRP A 252 -16.60 -11.66 24.16
N GLU A 253 -15.72 -11.83 25.15
CA GLU A 253 -15.93 -12.79 26.22
C GLU A 253 -17.16 -12.41 27.06
N SER A 254 -17.29 -11.13 27.43
CA SER A 254 -18.43 -10.62 28.21
C SER A 254 -19.77 -10.76 27.46
N VAL A 255 -19.79 -10.45 26.16
CA VAL A 255 -20.98 -10.60 25.30
C VAL A 255 -21.25 -12.07 24.98
N LEU A 256 -20.21 -12.88 24.73
CA LEU A 256 -20.38 -14.32 24.52
C LEU A 256 -20.96 -14.96 25.77
N THR A 257 -20.40 -14.78 26.98
CA THR A 257 -20.96 -15.42 28.18
C THR A 257 -22.45 -15.10 28.37
N TYR A 258 -22.87 -13.86 28.16
CA TYR A 258 -24.26 -13.45 28.29
C TYR A 258 -25.18 -14.08 27.23
N TYR A 259 -24.76 -14.15 25.96
CA TYR A 259 -25.57 -14.73 24.88
C TYR A 259 -25.46 -16.26 24.76
N PHE A 260 -24.35 -16.87 25.19
CA PHE A 260 -24.10 -18.31 25.08
C PHE A 260 -24.82 -19.09 26.19
N GLU A 261 -25.01 -18.52 27.38
CA GLU A 261 -25.84 -19.13 28.43
C GLU A 261 -27.35 -19.10 28.10
N GLU A 262 -27.79 -18.14 27.27
CA GLU A 262 -29.12 -18.11 26.66
C GLU A 262 -29.24 -19.17 25.53
N LEU A 263 -28.22 -19.30 24.67
CA LEU A 263 -28.21 -20.21 23.52
C LEU A 263 -27.96 -21.69 23.87
N THR A 264 -27.31 -21.98 25.00
CA THR A 264 -27.08 -23.36 25.48
C THR A 264 -28.31 -23.99 26.14
N LYS A 265 -29.39 -23.22 26.33
CA LYS A 265 -30.71 -23.70 26.74
C LYS A 265 -31.64 -23.91 25.54
N GLN A 266 -31.12 -24.52 24.46
CA GLN A 266 -31.92 -25.04 23.35
C GLN A 266 -32.01 -26.58 23.43
N PRO A 267 -33.21 -27.16 23.42
CA PRO A 267 -33.38 -28.61 23.38
C PRO A 267 -32.89 -29.16 22.03
N GLN A 268 -32.21 -30.32 22.06
CA GLN A 268 -31.54 -30.88 20.87
C GLN A 268 -32.51 -31.45 19.82
N ASP A 269 -33.81 -31.49 20.13
CA ASP A 269 -34.87 -32.11 19.31
C ASP A 269 -35.67 -31.12 18.44
N LEU A 270 -35.28 -29.84 18.38
CA LEU A 270 -36.13 -28.75 17.84
C LEU A 270 -35.52 -27.93 16.68
N ILE A 271 -34.32 -28.28 16.22
CA ILE A 271 -33.67 -27.63 15.06
C ILE A 271 -33.98 -28.36 13.75
N ASP A 272 -34.24 -29.68 13.81
CA ASP A 272 -34.83 -30.42 12.70
C ASP A 272 -36.27 -29.94 12.48
N ASN A 273 -36.53 -29.38 11.30
CA ASN A 273 -37.82 -28.81 10.86
C ASN A 273 -38.18 -27.42 11.42
N ILE A 274 -37.26 -26.46 11.42
CA ILE A 274 -37.67 -25.07 11.15
C ILE A 274 -38.11 -25.01 9.66
N PRO A 275 -39.40 -24.76 9.35
CA PRO A 275 -39.87 -24.74 7.97
C PRO A 275 -39.44 -23.45 7.28
N ILE A 276 -38.23 -23.47 6.69
CA ILE A 276 -37.76 -22.41 5.79
C ILE A 276 -38.77 -22.31 4.65
N LYS A 277 -39.60 -21.25 4.65
CA LYS A 277 -40.62 -21.02 3.63
C LYS A 277 -39.96 -20.66 2.31
N LEU A 278 -39.59 -21.69 1.55
CA LEU A 278 -38.96 -21.55 0.24
C LEU A 278 -39.87 -20.74 -0.70
N ASN A 279 -39.30 -19.74 -1.36
CA ASN A 279 -40.00 -19.01 -2.42
C ASN A 279 -40.42 -19.99 -3.53
N THR A 280 -41.58 -19.78 -4.15
CA THR A 280 -42.10 -20.67 -5.21
C THR A 280 -41.10 -20.85 -6.35
N ALA A 281 -40.43 -19.78 -6.78
CA ALA A 281 -39.35 -19.82 -7.77
C ALA A 281 -38.05 -20.50 -7.28
N ALA A 282 -37.86 -20.72 -5.98
CA ALA A 282 -36.78 -21.56 -5.46
C ALA A 282 -37.17 -23.04 -5.56
N ILE A 283 -38.37 -23.39 -5.08
CA ILE A 283 -38.95 -24.75 -5.17
C ILE A 283 -38.94 -25.26 -6.62
N LEU A 284 -39.42 -24.46 -7.57
CA LEU A 284 -39.47 -24.84 -8.98
C LEU A 284 -38.07 -24.99 -9.62
N ARG A 285 -37.08 -24.17 -9.23
CA ARG A 285 -35.69 -24.29 -9.72
C ARG A 285 -34.99 -25.51 -9.14
N GLU A 286 -35.18 -25.79 -7.85
CA GLU A 286 -34.62 -26.96 -7.17
C GLU A 286 -35.24 -28.27 -7.68
N GLY A 287 -36.57 -28.31 -7.83
CA GLY A 287 -37.29 -29.43 -8.44
C GLY A 287 -36.83 -29.71 -9.87
N ALA A 288 -36.70 -28.67 -10.71
CA ALA A 288 -36.18 -28.81 -12.08
C ALA A 288 -34.71 -29.29 -12.12
N LEU A 289 -33.89 -28.92 -11.13
CA LEU A 289 -32.51 -29.41 -11.01
C LEU A 289 -32.48 -30.89 -10.64
N TYR A 290 -33.31 -31.35 -9.70
CA TYR A 290 -33.39 -32.77 -9.36
C TYR A 290 -34.02 -33.62 -10.47
N GLN A 291 -35.01 -33.09 -11.20
CA GLN A 291 -35.57 -33.79 -12.38
C GLN A 291 -34.50 -34.04 -13.44
N ARG A 292 -33.65 -33.05 -13.77
CA ARG A 292 -32.52 -33.24 -14.70
C ARG A 292 -31.55 -34.31 -14.21
N LYS A 293 -31.20 -34.33 -12.92
CA LYS A 293 -30.33 -35.38 -12.34
C LYS A 293 -30.96 -36.77 -12.42
N LEU A 294 -32.26 -36.89 -12.16
CA LEU A 294 -32.98 -38.15 -12.30
C LEU A 294 -33.03 -38.59 -13.77
N GLU A 295 -33.25 -37.67 -14.72
CA GLU A 295 -33.14 -37.98 -16.15
C GLU A 295 -31.72 -38.40 -16.57
N GLU A 296 -30.68 -37.78 -16.00
CA GLU A 296 -29.27 -38.11 -16.25
C GLU A 296 -28.90 -39.51 -15.73
N GLU A 297 -29.29 -39.84 -14.49
CA GLU A 297 -29.07 -41.19 -13.94
C GLU A 297 -29.99 -42.25 -14.59
N LEU A 298 -31.22 -41.91 -15.02
CA LEU A 298 -32.03 -42.82 -15.84
C LEU A 298 -31.37 -43.12 -17.18
N LYS A 299 -30.88 -42.10 -17.90
CA LYS A 299 -30.12 -42.28 -19.16
C LYS A 299 -28.84 -43.07 -18.93
N ARG A 300 -28.18 -42.91 -17.77
CA ARG A 300 -27.04 -43.74 -17.38
C ARG A 300 -27.44 -45.21 -17.21
N ILE A 301 -28.49 -45.50 -16.44
CA ILE A 301 -28.98 -46.87 -16.21
C ILE A 301 -29.43 -47.51 -17.53
N GLU A 302 -30.09 -46.75 -18.40
CA GLU A 302 -30.47 -47.19 -19.75
C GLU A 302 -29.24 -47.54 -20.60
N ASN A 303 -28.21 -46.69 -20.63
CA ASN A 303 -26.96 -46.97 -21.33
C ASN A 303 -26.24 -48.23 -20.78
N LEU A 304 -26.24 -48.43 -19.45
CA LEU A 304 -25.69 -49.65 -18.82
C LEU A 304 -26.51 -50.89 -19.22
N GLN A 305 -27.84 -50.79 -19.29
CA GLN A 305 -28.72 -51.85 -19.79
C GLN A 305 -28.48 -52.16 -21.28
N GLN A 306 -28.09 -51.16 -22.08
CA GLN A 306 -27.66 -51.33 -23.47
C GLN A 306 -26.22 -51.89 -23.60
N GLY A 307 -25.51 -52.12 -22.50
CA GLY A 307 -24.17 -52.73 -22.49
C GLY A 307 -23.00 -51.73 -22.49
N ALA A 308 -23.23 -50.46 -22.16
CA ALA A 308 -22.14 -49.52 -21.92
C ALA A 308 -21.33 -49.91 -20.66
N GLY A 309 -20.01 -49.66 -20.68
CA GLY A 309 -19.15 -49.88 -19.52
C GLY A 309 -19.22 -48.74 -18.50
N ASP A 310 -19.20 -49.08 -17.21
CA ASP A 310 -19.28 -48.10 -16.13
C ASP A 310 -17.92 -47.42 -15.89
N PRO A 311 -17.78 -46.08 -16.06
CA PRO A 311 -16.49 -45.39 -15.90
C PRO A 311 -16.07 -45.22 -14.42
N SER A 312 -16.87 -45.71 -13.48
CA SER A 312 -16.72 -45.51 -12.03
C SER A 312 -15.35 -45.96 -11.52
N GLU A 313 -14.89 -47.16 -11.88
CA GLU A 313 -13.58 -47.70 -11.46
C GLU A 313 -12.41 -46.83 -11.95
N PHE A 314 -12.47 -46.36 -13.20
CA PHE A 314 -11.44 -45.49 -13.78
C PHE A 314 -11.38 -44.12 -13.09
N LEU A 315 -12.54 -43.55 -12.73
CA LEU A 315 -12.61 -42.28 -12.00
C LEU A 315 -12.10 -42.42 -10.56
N GLU A 316 -12.37 -43.55 -9.90
CA GLU A 316 -11.82 -43.85 -8.58
C GLU A 316 -10.31 -44.09 -8.61
N TRP A 317 -9.82 -44.87 -9.57
CA TRP A 317 -8.38 -45.05 -9.83
C TRP A 317 -7.69 -43.71 -10.11
N GLN A 318 -8.25 -42.87 -10.98
CA GLN A 318 -7.70 -41.55 -11.30
C GLN A 318 -7.64 -40.65 -10.06
N LYS A 319 -8.68 -40.70 -9.20
CA LYS A 319 -8.74 -39.97 -7.93
C LYS A 319 -7.71 -40.48 -6.92
N GLN A 320 -7.48 -41.80 -6.85
CA GLN A 320 -6.45 -42.40 -6.00
C GLN A 320 -5.05 -41.98 -6.47
N MET A 321 -4.78 -42.01 -7.78
CA MET A 321 -3.48 -41.58 -8.33
C MET A 321 -3.22 -40.10 -8.06
N ARG A 322 -4.18 -39.20 -8.32
CA ARG A 322 -4.07 -37.78 -7.96
C ARG A 322 -3.86 -37.54 -6.45
N GLY A 323 -4.34 -38.46 -5.60
CA GLY A 323 -4.07 -38.45 -4.16
C GLY A 323 -2.59 -38.74 -3.87
N LYS A 324 -2.06 -39.84 -4.44
CA LYS A 324 -0.65 -40.23 -4.32
C LYS A 324 0.30 -39.17 -4.89
N ASP A 325 0.00 -38.64 -6.08
CA ASP A 325 0.78 -37.56 -6.71
C ASP A 325 0.91 -36.33 -5.79
N LEU A 326 -0.14 -36.02 -5.02
CA LEU A 326 -0.17 -34.90 -4.08
C LEU A 326 0.57 -35.25 -2.77
N GLU A 327 0.42 -36.47 -2.26
CA GLU A 327 1.14 -36.97 -1.08
C GLU A 327 2.65 -37.01 -1.33
N GLU A 328 3.10 -37.48 -2.50
CA GLU A 328 4.51 -37.46 -2.90
C GLU A 328 5.06 -36.02 -3.02
N GLN A 329 4.29 -35.09 -3.59
CA GLN A 329 4.68 -33.66 -3.65
C GLN A 329 4.83 -33.04 -2.25
N LEU A 330 3.94 -33.37 -1.31
CA LEU A 330 4.04 -32.91 0.08
C LEU A 330 5.26 -33.54 0.78
N ALA A 331 5.53 -34.82 0.56
CA ALA A 331 6.70 -35.51 1.07
C ALA A 331 8.01 -34.92 0.53
N GLU A 332 8.07 -34.58 -0.76
CA GLU A 332 9.22 -33.87 -1.35
C GLU A 332 9.44 -32.49 -0.74
N ILE A 333 8.38 -31.71 -0.55
CA ILE A 333 8.46 -30.36 0.04
C ILE A 333 9.01 -30.45 1.47
N GLU A 334 8.57 -31.43 2.27
CA GLU A 334 9.11 -31.66 3.61
C GLU A 334 10.56 -32.17 3.56
N CYS A 335 10.90 -33.08 2.63
CA CYS A 335 12.29 -33.50 2.41
C CYS A 335 13.21 -32.32 2.07
N ARG A 336 12.80 -31.44 1.15
CA ARG A 336 13.52 -30.21 0.79
C ARG A 336 13.65 -29.26 1.98
N ARG A 337 12.59 -29.09 2.79
CA ARG A 337 12.61 -28.29 4.02
C ARG A 337 13.60 -28.83 5.05
N LEU A 338 13.69 -30.16 5.21
CA LEU A 338 14.61 -30.81 6.15
C LEU A 338 16.06 -30.79 5.63
N GLN A 339 16.29 -30.99 4.33
CA GLN A 339 17.61 -30.83 3.71
C GLN A 339 18.17 -29.42 3.93
N GLY A 340 17.34 -28.37 3.79
CA GLY A 340 17.75 -26.99 4.09
C GLY A 340 18.15 -26.78 5.56
N LYS A 341 17.47 -27.42 6.51
CA LYS A 341 17.84 -27.40 7.94
C LYS A 341 19.15 -28.16 8.20
N LEU A 342 19.35 -29.31 7.56
CA LEU A 342 20.57 -30.10 7.71
C LEU A 342 21.79 -29.33 7.19
N SER A 343 21.67 -28.74 6.00
CA SER A 343 22.72 -27.90 5.39
C SER A 343 23.08 -26.68 6.27
N TYR A 344 22.10 -26.07 6.94
CA TYR A 344 22.36 -24.99 7.91
C TYR A 344 23.17 -25.47 9.11
N GLU A 345 22.81 -26.60 9.73
CA GLU A 345 23.54 -27.16 10.87
C GLU A 345 24.98 -27.57 10.48
N GLU A 346 25.16 -28.17 9.30
CA GLU A 346 26.47 -28.52 8.74
C GLU A 346 27.33 -27.29 8.45
N ALA A 347 26.74 -26.20 7.92
CA ALA A 347 27.45 -24.94 7.69
C ALA A 347 27.88 -24.25 9.01
N VAL A 348 27.05 -24.30 10.06
CA VAL A 348 27.40 -23.77 11.39
C VAL A 348 28.54 -24.57 12.02
N LEU A 349 28.51 -25.90 11.93
CA LEU A 349 29.61 -26.78 12.37
C LEU A 349 30.92 -26.49 11.61
N ALA A 350 30.87 -26.36 10.28
CA ALA A 350 32.03 -26.00 9.49
C ALA A 350 32.62 -24.64 9.92
N HIS A 351 31.77 -23.65 10.21
CA HIS A 351 32.20 -22.35 10.71
C HIS A 351 32.82 -22.44 12.12
N GLN A 352 32.30 -23.29 13.00
CA GLN A 352 32.89 -23.53 14.34
C GLN A 352 34.27 -24.17 14.24
N ASN A 353 34.45 -25.16 13.36
CA ASN A 353 35.76 -25.77 13.08
C ASN A 353 36.79 -24.73 12.60
N VAL A 354 36.42 -23.87 11.63
CA VAL A 354 37.31 -22.81 11.11
C VAL A 354 37.67 -21.78 12.20
N ILE A 355 36.76 -21.44 13.11
CA ILE A 355 37.07 -20.60 14.29
C ILE A 355 38.10 -21.31 15.20
N GLN A 356 37.92 -22.60 15.50
CA GLN A 356 38.84 -23.36 16.35
C GLN A 356 40.25 -23.46 15.74
N GLU A 357 40.35 -23.70 14.43
CA GLU A 357 41.63 -23.69 13.73
C GLU A 357 42.30 -22.31 13.76
N ASN A 358 41.53 -21.24 13.53
CA ASN A 358 42.08 -19.88 13.52
C ASN A 358 42.48 -19.39 14.92
N LYS A 359 41.79 -19.83 15.99
CA LYS A 359 42.26 -19.67 17.39
C LYS A 359 43.66 -20.30 17.53
N LYS A 360 43.79 -21.62 17.27
CA LYS A 360 45.05 -22.36 17.38
C LYS A 360 46.21 -21.72 16.59
N LYS A 361 45.96 -21.30 15.34
CA LYS A 361 46.95 -20.61 14.50
C LYS A 361 47.36 -19.23 15.07
N ALA A 362 46.43 -18.49 15.66
CA ALA A 362 46.69 -17.19 16.30
C ALA A 362 47.34 -17.31 17.69
N ASP A 363 47.19 -18.45 18.36
CA ASP A 363 47.87 -18.76 19.62
C ASP A 363 49.33 -19.18 19.36
N LEU A 364 49.58 -20.08 18.40
CA LEU A 364 50.93 -20.43 17.92
C LEU A 364 51.72 -19.19 17.45
N LEU A 365 51.11 -18.32 16.64
CA LEU A 365 51.75 -17.07 16.20
C LEU A 365 52.02 -16.09 17.36
N ARG A 366 51.32 -16.21 18.50
CA ARG A 366 51.59 -15.44 19.71
C ARG A 366 52.79 -15.99 20.48
N GLU A 367 52.95 -17.31 20.49
CA GLU A 367 54.10 -18.02 21.07
C GLU A 367 55.38 -17.71 20.26
N GLU A 368 55.37 -17.93 18.95
CA GLU A 368 56.47 -17.54 18.04
C GLU A 368 56.87 -16.06 18.20
N LYS A 369 55.89 -15.17 18.31
CA LYS A 369 56.14 -13.74 18.54
C LYS A 369 56.72 -13.46 19.93
N ALA A 370 56.32 -14.19 20.97
CA ALA A 370 56.87 -14.04 22.31
C ALA A 370 58.34 -14.46 22.35
N GLU A 371 58.71 -15.57 21.71
CA GLU A 371 60.10 -16.02 21.54
C GLU A 371 60.94 -14.96 20.79
N LEU A 372 60.43 -14.45 19.67
CA LEU A 372 61.10 -13.36 18.92
C LEU A 372 61.27 -12.08 19.74
N MET A 373 60.31 -11.73 20.61
CA MET A 373 60.44 -10.58 21.51
C MET A 373 61.46 -10.82 22.63
N HIS A 374 61.57 -12.06 23.16
CA HIS A 374 62.63 -12.43 24.10
C HIS A 374 64.03 -12.29 23.46
N LEU A 375 64.23 -12.88 22.28
CA LEU A 375 65.49 -12.78 21.53
C LEU A 375 65.86 -11.33 21.17
N TYR A 376 64.86 -10.47 20.92
CA TYR A 376 65.09 -9.04 20.71
C TYR A 376 65.47 -8.30 22.00
N ALA A 377 64.84 -8.63 23.13
CA ALA A 377 65.17 -8.05 24.43
C ALA A 377 66.60 -8.41 24.88
N GLU A 378 67.02 -9.65 24.66
CA GLU A 378 68.40 -10.11 24.93
C GLU A 378 69.43 -9.35 24.09
N LYS A 379 69.18 -9.20 22.78
CA LYS A 379 70.03 -8.40 21.89
C LYS A 379 70.09 -6.94 22.30
N ARG A 380 68.95 -6.33 22.66
CA ARG A 380 68.95 -4.95 23.19
C ARG A 380 69.71 -4.82 24.51
N LEU A 381 69.75 -5.86 25.35
CA LEU A 381 70.55 -5.87 26.57
C LEU A 381 72.05 -6.08 26.31
N GLN A 382 72.43 -6.71 25.19
CA GLN A 382 73.81 -6.78 24.69
C GLN A 382 74.26 -5.42 24.12
N GLU A 383 73.51 -4.86 23.18
CA GLU A 383 73.74 -3.52 22.62
C GLU A 383 73.84 -2.44 23.71
N GLN A 384 73.03 -2.53 24.78
CA GLN A 384 73.10 -1.60 25.92
C GLN A 384 74.36 -1.77 26.79
N LYS A 385 75.04 -2.92 26.77
CA LYS A 385 76.34 -3.10 27.44
C LYS A 385 77.45 -2.48 26.58
N GLU A 386 77.51 -2.86 25.31
CA GLU A 386 78.46 -2.30 24.33
C GLU A 386 78.36 -0.76 24.26
N MET A 387 77.14 -0.21 24.23
CA MET A 387 76.90 1.24 24.24
C MET A 387 77.28 1.89 25.58
N LYS A 388 77.16 1.20 26.73
CA LYS A 388 77.63 1.73 28.02
C LYS A 388 79.15 1.78 28.07
N GLU A 389 79.83 0.73 27.62
CA GLU A 389 81.29 0.66 27.53
C GLU A 389 81.84 1.77 26.59
N LEU A 390 81.20 1.98 25.44
CA LEU A 390 81.54 3.06 24.52
C LEU A 390 81.24 4.46 25.11
N VAL A 391 80.11 4.62 25.80
CA VAL A 391 79.77 5.88 26.50
C VAL A 391 80.74 6.15 27.66
N GLU A 392 81.25 5.13 28.35
CA GLU A 392 82.25 5.29 29.42
C GLU A 392 83.58 5.82 28.85
N GLN A 393 84.08 5.23 27.76
CA GLN A 393 85.24 5.75 27.01
C GLN A 393 85.02 7.19 26.52
N VAL A 394 83.84 7.48 25.96
CA VAL A 394 83.47 8.84 25.50
C VAL A 394 83.29 9.82 26.67
N MET A 395 82.90 9.35 27.86
CA MET A 395 82.81 10.15 29.07
C MET A 395 84.19 10.46 29.65
N GLU A 396 85.17 9.57 29.53
CA GLU A 396 86.57 9.87 29.83
C GLU A 396 87.13 10.94 28.89
N GLY A 397 86.88 10.81 27.58
CA GLY A 397 87.17 11.87 26.61
C GLY A 397 86.50 13.21 26.98
N HIS A 398 85.22 13.19 27.38
CA HIS A 398 84.50 14.40 27.80
C HIS A 398 84.98 14.99 29.12
N LYS A 399 85.49 14.21 30.08
CA LYS A 399 86.15 14.76 31.29
C LYS A 399 87.32 15.67 30.88
N ASN A 400 88.15 15.20 29.96
CA ASN A 400 89.31 15.93 29.43
C ASN A 400 88.88 17.19 28.64
N VAL A 401 87.88 17.08 27.75
CA VAL A 401 87.35 18.24 27.00
C VAL A 401 86.64 19.25 27.92
N LYS A 402 85.97 18.82 29.00
CA LYS A 402 85.29 19.71 29.96
C LYS A 402 86.30 20.54 30.76
N GLN A 403 87.45 19.97 31.13
CA GLN A 403 88.57 20.70 31.73
C GLN A 403 89.15 21.78 30.81
N ALA A 404 89.12 21.57 29.48
CA ALA A 404 89.49 22.60 28.50
C ALA A 404 88.38 23.64 28.31
N LYS A 405 87.11 23.23 28.26
CA LYS A 405 85.96 24.10 27.95
C LYS A 405 85.56 25.03 29.09
N ALA A 406 85.79 24.66 30.35
CA ALA A 406 85.58 25.54 31.50
C ALA A 406 86.35 26.87 31.34
N LYS A 407 87.64 26.76 30.98
CA LYS A 407 88.56 27.88 30.68
C LYS A 407 88.11 28.80 29.52
N VAL A 408 87.11 28.38 28.74
CA VAL A 408 86.54 29.16 27.61
C VAL A 408 85.19 29.79 28.01
N GLN A 409 84.48 29.21 28.98
CA GLN A 409 83.14 29.65 29.36
C GLN A 409 83.17 30.89 30.26
N GLU A 410 84.21 31.03 31.09
CA GLU A 410 84.52 32.22 31.90
C GLU A 410 84.57 33.50 31.04
N TYR A 411 85.12 33.43 29.83
CA TYR A 411 85.18 34.55 28.88
C TYR A 411 83.83 34.91 28.22
N LYS A 412 82.83 34.00 28.21
CA LYS A 412 81.56 34.22 27.47
C LYS A 412 80.39 34.72 28.30
N GLN A 413 80.43 34.53 29.62
CA GLN A 413 79.37 34.99 30.52
C GLN A 413 79.26 36.53 30.56
N GLN A 414 80.32 37.24 30.18
CA GLN A 414 80.41 38.71 30.12
C GLN A 414 79.53 39.37 29.04
N ILE A 415 78.92 38.60 28.12
CA ILE A 415 78.27 39.14 26.91
C ILE A 415 76.73 39.07 26.96
N VAL A 416 76.16 38.03 27.57
CA VAL A 416 74.73 37.67 27.35
C VAL A 416 73.73 38.55 28.12
N GLN A 417 74.17 39.28 29.16
CA GLN A 417 73.26 40.10 29.99
C GLN A 417 72.64 41.30 29.26
N GLN A 418 73.05 41.63 28.04
CA GLN A 418 72.67 42.86 27.33
C GLN A 418 71.42 42.75 26.41
N VAL A 419 70.71 41.61 26.36
CA VAL A 419 69.76 41.30 25.26
C VAL A 419 68.34 40.92 25.70
N CYS A 420 68.06 40.71 26.99
CA CYS A 420 66.82 40.04 27.41
C CYS A 420 65.56 40.91 27.60
N GLU A 421 65.61 42.22 27.35
CA GLU A 421 64.61 43.17 27.89
C GLU A 421 63.44 43.53 26.94
N GLU A 422 63.47 43.12 25.67
CA GLU A 422 62.68 43.77 24.60
C GLU A 422 61.34 43.10 24.15
N SER A 423 60.94 41.93 24.67
CA SER A 423 60.02 41.02 23.93
C SER A 423 58.56 40.88 24.41
N GLY A 424 58.07 41.72 25.34
CA GLY A 424 56.90 41.38 26.18
C GLY A 424 55.46 41.68 25.70
N GLU A 425 55.22 42.53 24.69
CA GLU A 425 53.98 43.35 24.71
C GLU A 425 52.75 42.89 23.87
N LEU A 426 52.91 41.98 22.90
CA LEU A 426 51.98 41.86 21.75
C LEU A 426 50.64 41.11 21.94
N LEU A 427 50.34 40.51 23.10
CA LEU A 427 49.36 39.39 23.18
C LEU A 427 47.85 39.75 23.27
N ARG A 428 47.45 41.04 23.37
CA ARG A 428 46.26 41.42 24.17
C ARG A 428 44.92 41.74 23.44
N GLN A 429 44.75 41.49 22.14
CA GLN A 429 43.71 42.19 21.32
C GLN A 429 42.52 41.38 20.73
N ALA A 430 42.33 40.09 21.02
CA ALA A 430 41.66 39.18 20.05
C ALA A 430 40.28 38.55 20.40
N LEU A 431 39.39 39.15 21.21
CA LEU A 431 38.28 38.39 21.87
C LEU A 431 36.79 38.81 21.68
N GLU A 432 36.43 39.95 21.09
CA GLU A 432 35.09 40.57 21.33
C GLU A 432 33.92 40.25 20.34
N GLU A 433 34.15 39.75 19.12
CA GLU A 433 33.20 39.95 18.00
C GLU A 433 31.99 38.97 17.84
N LYS A 434 31.50 38.27 18.88
CA LYS A 434 30.77 36.99 18.65
C LYS A 434 29.24 36.86 18.86
N GLU A 435 28.51 37.78 19.49
CA GLU A 435 27.25 37.37 20.19
C GLU A 435 25.88 37.67 19.51
N ASP A 436 25.76 38.61 18.56
CA ASP A 436 24.47 39.30 18.29
C ASP A 436 23.31 38.55 17.56
N GLN A 437 23.55 37.45 16.83
CA GLN A 437 22.72 37.16 15.64
C GLN A 437 21.30 36.53 15.84
N ASN A 438 20.90 36.08 17.03
CA ASN A 438 19.92 34.98 17.17
C ASN A 438 18.40 35.28 17.30
N ARG A 439 17.91 36.54 17.30
CA ARG A 439 16.59 36.86 17.92
C ARG A 439 15.29 36.96 17.07
N LYS A 440 15.28 36.85 15.73
CA LYS A 440 14.14 37.37 14.90
C LYS A 440 13.37 36.33 14.05
N ARG A 441 12.47 35.47 14.60
CA ARG A 441 11.91 34.35 13.76
C ARG A 441 10.53 33.68 14.01
N TYR A 442 9.57 34.16 14.83
CA TYR A 442 8.49 33.25 15.33
C TYR A 442 6.97 33.50 15.05
N GLU A 443 6.46 34.69 14.71
CA GLU A 443 5.05 35.03 15.09
C GLU A 443 3.89 34.88 14.07
N LEU A 444 4.10 34.55 12.79
CA LEU A 444 3.09 34.84 11.74
C LEU A 444 1.93 33.81 11.55
N ILE A 445 1.86 32.69 12.28
CA ILE A 445 1.02 31.53 11.90
C ILE A 445 -0.14 31.28 12.89
N GLN A 446 -1.32 31.90 12.72
CA GLN A 446 -2.48 31.52 13.56
C GLN A 446 -3.92 31.79 13.06
N GLN A 447 -4.17 32.64 12.06
CA GLN A 447 -5.52 33.02 11.59
C GLN A 447 -5.51 33.03 10.05
N ILE A 448 -6.53 32.64 9.28
CA ILE A 448 -7.99 32.70 9.49
C ILE A 448 -8.66 31.38 9.01
N ARG A 449 -9.42 30.69 9.87
CA ARG A 449 -10.29 29.53 9.52
C ARG A 449 -11.69 29.74 10.09
N ALA A 450 -12.64 30.31 9.33
CA ALA A 450 -14.00 30.56 9.82
C ALA A 450 -15.09 30.75 8.71
N ILE A 451 -16.14 29.90 8.75
CA ILE A 451 -17.59 30.18 8.55
C ILE A 451 -18.21 30.40 7.13
N GLU A 452 -19.23 29.58 6.78
CA GLU A 452 -20.25 29.73 5.67
C GLU A 452 -21.54 28.87 5.99
N SER A 453 -22.70 28.76 5.28
CA SER A 453 -23.39 29.46 4.16
C SER A 453 -24.90 29.04 3.95
N THR A 454 -25.79 29.95 3.48
CA THR A 454 -27.17 29.72 2.91
C THR A 454 -28.30 29.20 3.86
N SER A 455 -29.60 28.93 3.53
CA SER A 455 -30.35 28.79 2.25
C SER A 455 -31.92 28.83 2.31
N SER A 456 -32.58 29.15 1.18
CA SER A 456 -33.91 28.66 0.68
C SER A 456 -35.29 29.33 1.03
N MET A 457 -36.43 28.71 0.59
CA MET A 457 -37.67 29.36 0.03
C MET A 457 -38.91 28.40 -0.17
N ARG A 458 -40.22 28.84 -0.15
CA ARG A 458 -41.43 28.34 -0.97
C ARG A 458 -42.89 28.91 -0.64
N HIS A 459 -44.02 28.32 -1.15
CA HIS A 459 -45.35 28.94 -1.53
C HIS A 459 -46.60 27.97 -1.77
N LYS A 460 -47.87 28.46 -2.02
CA LYS A 460 -49.20 27.85 -2.53
C LYS A 460 -50.25 27.29 -1.49
N PHE A 461 -51.59 26.96 -1.66
CA PHE A 461 -52.64 26.77 -2.76
C PHE A 461 -54.15 26.75 -2.25
N ILE A 462 -55.25 26.60 -3.09
CA ILE A 462 -56.75 26.56 -2.75
C ILE A 462 -57.58 25.49 -3.60
N ASP A 463 -58.93 25.41 -3.51
CA ASP A 463 -59.88 24.23 -3.57
C ASP A 463 -60.95 24.15 -4.74
N LEU A 464 -61.85 23.12 -4.76
CA LEU A 464 -62.60 22.60 -5.94
C LEU A 464 -64.09 22.12 -5.74
N THR A 465 -64.97 22.80 -4.98
CA THR A 465 -66.39 22.34 -4.82
C THR A 465 -67.35 22.78 -5.94
N GLU A 466 -66.91 23.61 -6.87
CA GLU A 466 -67.73 24.17 -7.96
C GLU A 466 -67.73 23.27 -9.20
N THR A 467 -68.88 23.15 -9.88
CA THR A 467 -68.90 22.62 -11.25
C THR A 467 -68.48 23.76 -12.18
N GLY A 468 -67.60 23.49 -13.15
CA GLY A 468 -66.83 24.55 -13.84
C GLY A 468 -67.64 25.66 -14.53
N GLY A 469 -68.88 25.40 -14.96
CA GLY A 469 -69.75 26.42 -15.56
C GLY A 469 -69.24 26.89 -16.93
N HIS A 470 -68.71 25.98 -17.74
CA HIS A 470 -68.08 26.28 -19.03
C HIS A 470 -69.07 26.24 -20.22
N GLY A 471 -70.33 25.89 -19.99
CA GLY A 471 -71.41 25.88 -20.98
C GLY A 471 -71.44 24.69 -21.94
N LEU A 472 -70.72 23.61 -21.64
CA LEU A 472 -70.63 22.42 -22.48
C LEU A 472 -71.81 21.47 -22.25
N PHE A 473 -72.39 20.91 -23.32
CA PHE A 473 -73.51 19.96 -23.29
C PHE A 473 -73.25 18.62 -22.53
N GLY A 474 -72.05 18.44 -21.97
CA GLY A 474 -71.67 17.30 -21.13
C GLY A 474 -71.34 17.67 -19.68
N GLU A 475 -71.57 18.91 -19.26
CA GLU A 475 -71.37 19.32 -17.87
C GLU A 475 -72.42 18.68 -16.95
N MET A 476 -71.97 17.65 -16.27
CA MET A 476 -72.68 16.90 -15.25
C MET A 476 -72.06 17.25 -13.90
N SER A 477 -72.88 17.59 -12.91
CA SER A 477 -72.38 17.98 -11.59
C SER A 477 -71.57 16.86 -10.93
N ILE A 478 -70.75 17.24 -9.96
CA ILE A 478 -69.97 16.29 -9.14
C ILE A 478 -70.85 15.29 -8.35
N VAL A 479 -72.18 15.46 -8.38
CA VAL A 479 -73.20 14.62 -7.73
C VAL A 479 -73.88 13.68 -8.74
N GLU A 480 -74.43 14.18 -9.86
CA GLU A 480 -75.05 13.35 -10.90
C GLU A 480 -74.08 12.31 -11.49
N LEU A 481 -72.81 12.69 -11.60
CA LEU A 481 -71.73 11.79 -12.01
C LEU A 481 -71.60 10.56 -11.09
N ARG A 482 -72.04 10.64 -9.82
CA ARG A 482 -72.00 9.53 -8.85
C ARG A 482 -73.06 8.47 -9.11
N GLU A 483 -74.22 8.85 -9.65
CA GLU A 483 -75.36 7.95 -9.90
C GLU A 483 -75.14 7.11 -11.16
N ARG A 484 -74.66 7.73 -12.26
CA ARG A 484 -74.23 6.97 -13.45
C ARG A 484 -73.07 6.02 -13.14
N LEU A 485 -72.17 6.42 -12.23
CA LEU A 485 -71.14 5.54 -11.68
C LEU A 485 -71.70 4.42 -10.77
N ALA A 486 -72.92 4.50 -10.24
CA ALA A 486 -73.49 3.45 -9.39
C ALA A 486 -73.85 2.19 -10.21
N LEU A 487 -74.61 2.36 -11.30
CA LEU A 487 -74.99 1.25 -12.19
C LEU A 487 -73.77 0.61 -12.86
N LEU A 488 -72.77 1.42 -13.28
CA LEU A 488 -71.53 0.90 -13.84
C LEU A 488 -70.72 0.07 -12.81
N LYS A 489 -70.74 0.43 -11.52
CA LYS A 489 -70.12 -0.38 -10.46
C LYS A 489 -70.80 -1.73 -10.27
N GLU A 490 -72.08 -1.88 -10.60
CA GLU A 490 -72.79 -3.16 -10.43
C GLU A 490 -72.44 -4.15 -11.54
N ALA A 491 -72.42 -3.70 -12.80
CA ALA A 491 -71.86 -4.48 -13.90
C ALA A 491 -70.38 -4.82 -13.68
N GLN A 492 -69.60 -3.89 -13.11
CA GLN A 492 -68.21 -4.12 -12.74
C GLN A 492 -68.05 -5.19 -11.66
N LYS A 493 -68.87 -5.19 -10.60
CA LYS A 493 -68.82 -6.22 -9.52
C LYS A 493 -68.99 -7.64 -10.08
N ALA A 494 -69.99 -7.88 -10.92
CA ALA A 494 -70.21 -9.21 -11.49
C ALA A 494 -69.02 -9.68 -12.34
N ALA A 495 -68.44 -8.79 -13.16
CA ALA A 495 -67.24 -9.07 -13.94
C ALA A 495 -65.94 -9.13 -13.12
N GLU A 496 -65.96 -8.66 -11.86
CA GLU A 496 -64.89 -8.91 -10.88
C GLU A 496 -65.08 -10.26 -10.19
N GLU A 497 -66.32 -10.68 -9.92
CA GLU A 497 -66.63 -11.94 -9.23
C GLU A 497 -66.23 -13.17 -10.06
N GLU A 498 -66.59 -13.23 -11.34
CA GLU A 498 -66.12 -14.30 -12.24
C GLU A 498 -64.58 -14.38 -12.29
N LYS A 499 -63.90 -13.23 -12.28
CA LYS A 499 -62.44 -13.16 -12.26
C LYS A 499 -61.85 -13.58 -10.92
N ARG A 500 -62.52 -13.31 -9.79
CA ARG A 500 -62.10 -13.79 -8.47
C ARG A 500 -62.14 -15.32 -8.43
N ASP A 501 -63.18 -15.95 -8.98
CA ASP A 501 -63.31 -17.41 -9.02
C ASP A 501 -62.25 -18.06 -9.92
N GLN A 502 -62.01 -17.52 -11.12
CA GLN A 502 -60.90 -17.95 -11.99
C GLN A 502 -59.54 -17.83 -11.28
N ILE A 503 -59.31 -16.71 -10.58
CA ILE A 503 -58.09 -16.48 -9.78
C ILE A 503 -57.98 -17.45 -8.59
N ILE A 504 -59.08 -17.87 -7.97
CA ILE A 504 -59.10 -18.85 -6.88
C ILE A 504 -58.72 -20.24 -7.41
N TYR A 505 -59.32 -20.69 -8.51
CA TYR A 505 -58.99 -21.97 -9.14
C TYR A 505 -57.52 -22.02 -9.59
N GLU A 506 -57.03 -20.95 -10.24
CA GLU A 506 -55.62 -20.85 -10.63
C GLU A 506 -54.67 -20.87 -9.43
N LYS A 507 -55.04 -20.30 -8.28
CA LYS A 507 -54.22 -20.35 -7.06
C LYS A 507 -54.16 -21.78 -6.51
N GLN A 508 -55.30 -22.45 -6.37
CA GLN A 508 -55.37 -23.82 -5.88
C GLN A 508 -54.54 -24.78 -6.73
N ALA A 509 -54.63 -24.69 -8.07
CA ALA A 509 -53.82 -25.50 -8.97
C ALA A 509 -52.31 -25.22 -8.85
N LYS A 510 -51.91 -23.96 -8.65
CA LYS A 510 -50.51 -23.58 -8.43
C LYS A 510 -50.00 -24.04 -7.06
N GLU A 511 -50.83 -23.97 -6.03
CA GLU A 511 -50.52 -24.43 -4.67
C GLU A 511 -50.32 -25.96 -4.62
N GLN A 512 -51.20 -26.73 -5.28
CA GLN A 512 -51.02 -28.19 -5.44
C GLN A 512 -49.70 -28.54 -6.13
N LEU A 513 -49.41 -27.90 -7.27
CA LEU A 513 -48.16 -28.12 -8.01
C LEU A 513 -46.91 -27.78 -7.17
N ILE A 514 -46.99 -26.78 -6.28
CA ILE A 514 -45.91 -26.43 -5.36
C ILE A 514 -45.72 -27.50 -4.28
N LEU A 515 -46.80 -28.08 -3.75
CA LEU A 515 -46.74 -29.18 -2.78
C LEU A 515 -46.11 -30.44 -3.41
N ASP A 516 -46.58 -30.87 -4.59
CA ASP A 516 -46.00 -32.01 -5.33
C ASP A 516 -44.48 -31.86 -5.54
N LYS A 517 -44.03 -30.63 -5.78
CA LYS A 517 -42.60 -30.32 -5.96
C LYS A 517 -41.82 -30.28 -4.65
N LEU A 518 -42.42 -29.83 -3.55
CA LEU A 518 -41.82 -29.92 -2.21
C LEU A 518 -41.64 -31.38 -1.77
N ASP A 519 -42.64 -32.23 -2.01
CA ASP A 519 -42.56 -33.65 -1.66
C ASP A 519 -41.47 -34.37 -2.46
N GLN A 520 -41.39 -34.12 -3.78
CA GLN A 520 -40.28 -34.60 -4.62
C GLN A 520 -38.90 -34.14 -4.07
N ILE A 521 -38.76 -32.85 -3.75
CA ILE A 521 -37.52 -32.29 -3.17
C ILE A 521 -37.18 -32.95 -1.83
N SER A 522 -38.17 -33.22 -0.97
CA SER A 522 -37.95 -33.86 0.33
C SER A 522 -37.35 -35.26 0.19
N GLN A 523 -37.82 -36.03 -0.79
CA GLN A 523 -37.35 -37.38 -1.07
C GLN A 523 -35.89 -37.35 -1.56
N PHE A 524 -35.57 -36.51 -2.55
CA PHE A 524 -34.19 -36.34 -3.03
C PHE A 524 -33.24 -35.85 -1.93
N ARG A 525 -33.67 -34.93 -1.07
CA ARG A 525 -32.85 -34.45 0.06
C ARG A 525 -32.58 -35.56 1.07
N ALA A 526 -33.58 -36.38 1.40
CA ALA A 526 -33.42 -37.53 2.29
C ALA A 526 -32.45 -38.59 1.71
N GLU A 527 -32.57 -38.90 0.42
CA GLU A 527 -31.67 -39.85 -0.26
C GLU A 527 -30.23 -39.35 -0.35
N LEU A 528 -30.03 -38.08 -0.71
CA LEU A 528 -28.71 -37.45 -0.70
C LEU A 528 -28.11 -37.39 0.72
N GLY A 529 -28.94 -37.19 1.75
CA GLY A 529 -28.55 -37.28 3.16
C GLY A 529 -28.04 -38.68 3.53
N ARG A 530 -28.79 -39.74 3.19
CA ARG A 530 -28.38 -41.14 3.40
C ARG A 530 -27.07 -41.47 2.67
N ALA A 531 -26.97 -41.08 1.40
CA ALA A 531 -25.76 -41.32 0.59
C ALA A 531 -24.54 -40.54 1.10
N ALA A 532 -24.74 -39.34 1.65
CA ALA A 532 -23.68 -38.57 2.31
C ALA A 532 -23.25 -39.19 3.65
N ALA A 533 -24.20 -39.72 4.44
CA ALA A 533 -23.90 -40.42 5.69
C ALA A 533 -23.07 -41.69 5.46
N LEU A 534 -23.45 -42.53 4.50
CA LEU A 534 -22.68 -43.72 4.10
C LEU A 534 -21.24 -43.34 3.68
N LYS A 535 -21.08 -42.31 2.84
CA LYS A 535 -19.76 -41.79 2.43
C LYS A 535 -18.95 -41.15 3.56
N GLN A 536 -19.58 -40.73 4.66
CA GLN A 536 -18.88 -40.33 5.89
C GLN A 536 -18.47 -41.54 6.72
N GLU A 537 -19.29 -42.59 6.82
CA GLU A 537 -18.91 -43.84 7.49
C GLU A 537 -17.76 -44.56 6.80
N GLU A 538 -17.79 -44.66 5.47
CA GLU A 538 -16.69 -45.18 4.66
C GLU A 538 -15.40 -44.41 4.96
N LYS A 539 -15.44 -43.07 4.89
CA LYS A 539 -14.29 -42.22 5.25
C LYS A 539 -13.82 -42.42 6.68
N LYS A 540 -14.72 -42.56 7.66
CA LYS A 540 -14.36 -42.82 9.07
C LYS A 540 -13.68 -44.19 9.21
N LYS A 541 -14.18 -45.23 8.54
CA LYS A 541 -13.57 -46.57 8.47
C LYS A 541 -12.16 -46.46 7.85
N SER A 542 -12.03 -45.81 6.69
CA SER A 542 -10.74 -45.56 6.01
C SER A 542 -9.75 -44.69 6.80
N GLN A 543 -10.22 -43.75 7.63
CA GLN A 543 -9.35 -42.92 8.49
C GLN A 543 -8.99 -43.59 9.83
N SER A 544 -9.73 -44.63 10.23
CA SER A 544 -9.41 -45.45 11.41
C SER A 544 -8.38 -46.54 11.11
N GLY A 545 -8.31 -47.00 9.86
CA GLY A 545 -7.20 -47.82 9.36
C GLY A 545 -6.00 -46.93 9.02
N GLU A 546 -4.83 -47.31 9.55
CA GLU A 546 -3.50 -46.81 9.17
C GLU A 546 -3.34 -45.29 8.97
N ARG A 547 -2.75 -44.62 9.97
CA ARG A 547 -2.01 -43.37 9.71
C ARG A 547 -0.93 -43.68 8.67
N PRO A 548 -0.82 -42.93 7.56
CA PRO A 548 0.17 -43.22 6.53
C PRO A 548 1.57 -43.27 7.13
N MET A 549 2.32 -44.32 6.75
CA MET A 549 3.65 -44.58 7.28
C MET A 549 4.56 -43.41 6.90
N LYS A 550 5.01 -42.63 7.90
CA LYS A 550 5.84 -41.43 7.66
C LYS A 550 7.07 -41.81 6.86
N ASP A 551 7.30 -41.14 5.73
CA ASP A 551 8.37 -41.48 4.79
C ASP A 551 9.70 -41.72 5.48
N GLU A 552 10.33 -42.85 5.18
CA GLU A 552 11.68 -43.16 5.69
C GLU A 552 12.68 -42.05 5.36
N ARG A 553 12.50 -41.39 4.21
CA ARG A 553 13.28 -40.22 3.78
C ARG A 553 13.18 -39.08 4.80
N ILE A 554 11.97 -38.73 5.24
CA ILE A 554 11.69 -37.68 6.23
C ILE A 554 12.24 -38.09 7.60
N LEU A 555 12.00 -39.33 8.04
CA LEU A 555 12.49 -39.84 9.32
C LEU A 555 14.03 -39.87 9.39
N ASN A 556 14.71 -40.28 8.31
CA ASN A 556 16.16 -40.33 8.27
C ASN A 556 16.80 -38.94 8.17
N LEU A 557 16.16 -37.97 7.50
CA LEU A 557 16.58 -36.56 7.55
C LEU A 557 16.41 -35.97 8.96
N GLN A 558 15.31 -36.28 9.66
CA GLN A 558 15.10 -35.84 11.04
C GLN A 558 16.18 -36.38 12.00
N LYS A 559 16.55 -37.66 11.89
CA LYS A 559 17.66 -38.25 12.67
C LYS A 559 18.98 -37.50 12.44
N LYS A 560 19.37 -37.28 11.18
CA LYS A 560 20.60 -36.53 10.81
C LYS A 560 20.64 -35.11 11.36
N ILE A 561 19.50 -34.40 11.35
CA ILE A 561 19.41 -33.05 11.96
C ILE A 561 19.64 -33.13 13.47
N VAL A 562 19.05 -34.13 14.16
CA VAL A 562 19.28 -34.33 15.60
C VAL A 562 20.75 -34.63 15.88
N GLU A 563 21.37 -35.54 15.11
CA GLU A 563 22.81 -35.84 15.19
C GLU A 563 23.67 -34.58 15.05
N LYS A 564 23.46 -33.76 14.01
CA LYS A 564 24.22 -32.52 13.78
C LYS A 564 23.98 -31.45 14.83
N THR A 565 22.74 -31.26 15.31
CA THR A 565 22.50 -30.33 16.44
C THR A 565 23.18 -30.78 17.74
N MET A 566 23.36 -32.10 17.94
CA MET A 566 24.07 -32.66 19.09
C MET A 566 25.59 -32.56 18.95
N GLU A 567 26.15 -32.74 17.74
CA GLU A 567 27.54 -32.39 17.43
C GLU A 567 27.81 -30.90 17.74
N ARG A 568 26.94 -30.00 17.27
CA ARG A 568 27.08 -28.54 17.50
C ARG A 568 27.06 -28.18 18.98
N LYS A 569 26.18 -28.81 19.77
CA LYS A 569 26.13 -28.64 21.23
C LYS A 569 27.43 -29.13 21.90
N LYS A 570 28.00 -30.25 21.46
CA LYS A 570 29.30 -30.75 21.96
C LYS A 570 30.44 -29.78 21.62
N GLN A 571 30.52 -29.28 20.39
CA GLN A 571 31.54 -28.31 20.01
C GLN A 571 31.41 -26.97 20.74
N ALA A 572 30.19 -26.49 20.97
CA ALA A 572 29.94 -25.28 21.75
C ALA A 572 30.28 -25.43 23.25
N GLY A 573 30.25 -26.65 23.80
CA GLY A 573 30.70 -26.95 25.16
C GLY A 573 32.20 -27.19 25.33
N LEU A 574 32.98 -27.07 24.26
CA LEU A 574 34.44 -27.23 24.21
C LEU A 574 35.17 -25.92 23.82
N LEU A 575 34.47 -24.76 23.84
CA LEU A 575 34.88 -23.52 23.18
C LEU A 575 35.00 -22.28 24.08
#